data_AF-A0A645G0V7-F1
#
_entry.id   AF-A0A645G0V7-F1
#
_cell.length_a   1.000
_cell.length_b   1.000
_cell.length_c   1.000
_cell.angle_alpha   90.00
_cell.angle_beta   90.00
_cell.angle_gamma   90.00
#
_symmetry.space_group_name_H-M   'P 1'
#
loop_
_entity.id
_entity.type
_entity.pdbx_description
1 polymer ?
#
loop_
_entity_poly.entity_id
_entity_poly.type
_entity_poly.pdbx_seq_one_letter_code
_entity_poly.pdbx_strand_id
1 'polypeptide(L)'
;MPKGVDPLKITAQEAVELIEAKEKKDREKIIKTFTEDPELQVLNGRYGPYIAYNKKNFKIPKSQKPEELTFEQCKGIIDDGTQKTDSTKEAPQKKSKTAKTPAKKTKK
;
A
#
# COMPACT_ATOMS: atom_id res chain seq x y z
N MET A 1 13.05 5.89 13.26
CA MET A 1 13.91 7.02 13.66
C MET A 1 14.42 7.70 12.41
N PRO A 2 14.58 9.03 12.41
CA PRO A 2 15.25 9.76 11.33
C PRO A 2 16.70 9.29 11.19
N LYS A 3 17.24 9.28 9.96
CA LYS A 3 18.65 8.91 9.74
C LYS A 3 19.54 10.03 10.27
N GLY A 4 20.47 9.70 11.17
CA GLY A 4 21.45 10.65 11.75
C GLY A 4 21.17 11.11 13.19
N VAL A 5 20.11 10.61 13.83
CA VAL A 5 19.81 10.90 15.24
C VAL A 5 20.29 9.75 16.12
N ASP A 6 21.17 10.03 17.08
CA ASP A 6 21.63 9.07 18.10
C ASP A 6 20.45 8.65 18.99
N PRO A 7 20.11 7.36 19.10
CA PRO A 7 18.98 6.89 19.92
C PRO A 7 19.16 7.20 21.42
N LEU A 8 20.40 7.42 21.85
CA LEU A 8 20.77 7.77 23.24
C LEU A 8 20.71 9.28 23.53
N LYS A 9 20.50 10.13 22.52
CA LYS A 9 20.41 11.59 22.67
C LYS A 9 19.01 12.16 22.48
N ILE A 10 18.02 11.32 22.17
CA ILE A 10 16.63 11.75 22.02
C ILE A 10 16.09 12.17 23.39
N THR A 11 15.52 13.38 23.47
CA THR A 11 14.84 13.83 24.69
C THR A 11 13.44 13.21 24.75
N ALA A 12 12.85 13.14 25.95
CA ALA A 12 11.50 12.61 26.12
C ALA A 12 10.46 13.37 25.27
N GLN A 13 10.63 14.69 25.10
CA GLN A 13 9.74 15.51 24.26
C GLN A 13 9.86 15.16 22.78
N GLU A 14 11.09 15.04 22.25
CA GLU A 14 11.27 14.64 20.84
C GLU A 14 10.81 13.20 20.57
N ALA A 15 10.95 12.30 21.54
CA ALA A 15 10.42 10.95 21.44
C ALA A 15 8.89 10.94 21.31
N VAL A 16 8.20 11.78 22.09
CA VAL A 16 6.74 11.94 22.01
C VAL A 16 6.33 12.50 20.64
N GLU A 17 6.99 13.55 20.14
CA GLU A 17 6.69 14.12 18.82
C GLU A 17 6.91 13.10 17.69
N LEU A 18 7.96 12.28 17.76
CA LEU A 18 8.20 11.21 16.79
C LEU A 18 7.11 10.12 16.82
N ILE A 19 6.60 9.80 18.01
CA ILE A 19 5.48 8.86 18.17
C ILE A 19 4.21 9.47 17.58
N GLU A 20 3.86 10.70 17.95
CA GLU A 20 2.66 11.38 17.44
C GLU A 20 2.69 11.59 15.93
N ALA A 21 3.85 11.95 15.37
CA ALA A 21 4.03 12.10 13.93
C ALA A 21 3.88 10.76 13.20
N LYS A 22 4.34 9.66 13.80
CA LYS A 22 4.16 8.32 13.26
C LYS A 22 2.69 7.90 13.34
N GLU A 23 2.04 8.10 14.49
CA GLU A 23 0.63 7.80 14.67
C GLU A 23 -0.28 8.63 13.75
N LYS A 24 0.02 9.91 13.52
CA LYS A 24 -0.71 10.72 12.54
C LYS A 24 -0.59 10.15 11.15
N LYS A 25 0.63 9.78 10.72
CA LYS A 25 0.83 9.14 9.42
C LYS A 25 0.17 7.78 9.32
N ASP A 26 0.11 7.03 10.40
CA ASP A 26 -0.56 5.73 10.42
C ASP A 26 -2.09 5.92 10.42
N ARG A 27 -2.64 6.91 11.13
CA ARG A 27 -4.06 7.31 11.04
C ARG A 27 -4.44 7.85 9.66
N GLU A 28 -3.59 8.65 9.01
CA GLU A 28 -3.85 9.14 7.65
C GLU A 28 -3.87 8.00 6.62
N LYS A 29 -3.12 6.93 6.89
CA LYS A 29 -3.12 5.72 6.07
C LYS A 29 -4.22 4.75 6.43
N ILE A 30 -4.68 4.71 7.68
CA ILE A 30 -5.72 3.79 8.14
C ILE A 30 -7.06 4.53 8.10
N ILE A 31 -7.86 4.23 7.08
CA ILE A 31 -9.16 4.85 6.90
C ILE A 31 -10.19 4.21 7.84
N LYS A 32 -10.18 2.87 7.94
CA LYS A 32 -11.11 2.11 8.77
C LYS A 32 -10.50 0.78 9.18
N THR A 33 -10.74 0.37 10.41
CA THR A 33 -10.48 -1.01 10.86
C THR A 33 -11.78 -1.55 11.45
N PHE A 34 -12.01 -2.86 11.31
CA PHE A 34 -13.22 -3.49 11.83
C PHE A 34 -12.85 -4.35 13.04
N THR A 35 -13.52 -4.13 14.16
CA THR A 35 -13.29 -4.91 15.40
C THR A 35 -13.79 -6.34 15.27
N GLU A 36 -14.74 -6.61 14.36
CA GLU A 36 -15.22 -7.96 14.07
C GLU A 36 -14.17 -8.85 13.40
N ASP A 37 -13.31 -8.26 12.56
CA ASP A 37 -12.32 -9.02 11.82
C ASP A 37 -11.01 -8.21 11.72
N PRO A 38 -9.99 -8.57 12.51
CA PRO A 38 -8.72 -7.84 12.51
C PRO A 38 -7.95 -8.01 11.19
N GLU A 39 -8.32 -8.99 10.35
CA GLU A 39 -7.72 -9.14 9.03
C GLU A 39 -8.28 -8.14 8.02
N LEU A 40 -9.46 -7.55 8.28
CA LEU A 40 -10.13 -6.60 7.37
C LEU A 40 -9.79 -5.16 7.75
N GLN A 41 -9.02 -4.49 6.89
CA GLN A 41 -8.61 -3.10 7.09
C GLN A 41 -8.76 -2.29 5.81
N VAL A 42 -9.33 -1.09 5.93
CA VAL A 42 -9.42 -0.11 4.85
C VAL A 42 -8.26 0.88 5.00
N LEU A 43 -7.39 0.90 3.99
CA LEU A 43 -6.14 1.64 4.00
C LEU A 43 -6.08 2.59 2.80
N ASN A 44 -5.46 3.76 2.98
CA ASN A 44 -5.19 4.72 1.93
C ASN A 44 -3.76 4.52 1.38
N GLY A 45 -3.66 4.04 0.15
CA GLY A 45 -2.39 3.78 -0.52
C GLY A 45 -1.98 4.87 -1.51
N ARG A 46 -0.80 4.71 -2.13
CA ARG A 46 -0.29 5.61 -3.19
C ARG A 46 -1.27 5.80 -4.36
N TYR A 47 -2.07 4.77 -4.65
CA TYR A 47 -3.00 4.72 -5.78
C TYR A 47 -4.46 4.97 -5.38
N GLY A 48 -4.71 5.29 -4.12
CA GLY A 48 -6.04 5.48 -3.54
C GLY A 48 -6.41 4.41 -2.49
N PRO A 49 -7.64 4.47 -1.98
CA PRO A 49 -8.12 3.58 -0.93
C PRO A 49 -8.28 2.13 -1.41
N TYR A 50 -7.90 1.20 -0.55
CA TYR A 50 -8.00 -0.24 -0.78
C TYR A 50 -8.36 -0.97 0.52
N ILE A 51 -8.91 -2.18 0.37
CA ILE A 51 -9.19 -3.11 1.47
C ILE A 51 -8.05 -4.13 1.50
N ALA A 52 -7.39 -4.27 2.64
CA ALA A 52 -6.53 -5.40 2.95
C ALA A 52 -7.37 -6.45 3.68
N TYR A 53 -7.35 -7.69 3.18
CA TYR A 53 -8.02 -8.82 3.83
C TYR A 53 -7.24 -10.11 3.57
N ASN A 54 -6.86 -10.82 4.62
CA ASN A 54 -6.18 -12.13 4.59
C ASN A 54 -5.06 -12.22 3.52
N LYS A 55 -4.11 -11.26 3.58
CA LYS A 55 -2.98 -11.09 2.63
C LYS A 55 -3.34 -10.73 1.18
N LYS A 56 -4.62 -10.50 0.87
CA LYS A 56 -5.09 -9.98 -0.42
C LYS A 56 -5.43 -8.50 -0.31
N ASN A 57 -5.36 -7.80 -1.43
CA ASN A 57 -5.72 -6.38 -1.53
C ASN A 57 -6.81 -6.20 -2.58
N PHE A 58 -7.90 -5.55 -2.19
CA PHE A 58 -9.06 -5.28 -3.03
C PHE A 58 -9.21 -3.77 -3.22
N LYS A 59 -9.37 -3.35 -4.47
CA LYS A 59 -9.46 -1.93 -4.79
C LYS A 59 -10.87 -1.43 -4.51
N ILE A 60 -11.00 -0.35 -3.76
CA ILE A 60 -12.28 0.32 -3.55
C ILE A 60 -12.56 1.21 -4.77
N PRO A 61 -13.76 1.12 -5.39
CA PRO A 61 -14.13 2.03 -6.46
C PRO A 61 -14.25 3.47 -5.92
N LYS A 62 -13.73 4.45 -6.68
CA LYS A 62 -13.70 5.88 -6.30
C LYS A 62 -15.08 6.51 -6.11
N SER A 63 -16.15 5.85 -6.58
CA SER A 63 -17.53 6.29 -6.36
C SER A 63 -18.02 6.09 -4.92
N GLN A 64 -17.39 5.21 -4.15
CA GLN A 64 -17.74 4.98 -2.75
C GLN A 64 -16.68 5.59 -1.84
N LYS A 65 -17.14 6.25 -0.76
CA LYS A 65 -16.23 6.80 0.24
C LYS A 65 -15.70 5.66 1.12
N PRO A 66 -14.39 5.47 1.23
CA PRO A 66 -13.80 4.41 2.02
C PRO A 66 -14.07 4.55 3.53
N GLU A 67 -14.38 5.76 3.99
CA GLU A 67 -14.74 6.07 5.38
C GLU A 67 -16.17 5.65 5.74
N GLU A 68 -17.07 5.65 4.77
CA GLU A 68 -18.49 5.30 4.93
C GLU A 68 -18.76 3.81 4.63
N LEU A 69 -17.77 3.07 4.12
CA LEU A 69 -17.91 1.63 3.90
C LEU A 69 -18.15 0.90 5.21
N THR A 70 -19.24 0.15 5.26
CA THR A 70 -19.56 -0.78 6.35
C THR A 70 -18.86 -2.12 6.12
N PHE A 71 -18.83 -2.95 7.16
CA PHE A 71 -18.22 -4.28 7.11
C PHE A 71 -18.80 -5.13 5.97
N GLU A 72 -20.13 -5.10 5.81
CA GLU A 72 -20.82 -5.84 4.74
C GLU A 72 -20.41 -5.38 3.34
N GLN A 73 -20.28 -4.07 3.11
CA GLN A 73 -19.84 -3.54 1.83
C GLN A 73 -18.39 -3.93 1.54
N CYS A 74 -17.52 -3.92 2.55
CA CYS A 74 -16.15 -4.38 2.41
C CYS A 74 -16.11 -5.88 2.07
N LYS A 75 -16.93 -6.69 2.72
CA LYS A 75 -17.04 -8.13 2.46
C LYS A 75 -17.54 -8.40 1.04
N GLY A 76 -18.50 -7.60 0.53
CA GLY A 76 -18.96 -7.69 -0.85
C GLY A 76 -17.87 -7.36 -1.88
N ILE A 77 -17.04 -6.35 -1.61
CA ILE A 77 -15.89 -6.01 -2.48
C ILE A 77 -14.83 -7.12 -2.45
N ILE A 78 -14.60 -7.74 -1.29
CA ILE A 78 -13.70 -8.89 -1.15
C ILE A 78 -14.24 -10.06 -1.97
N ASP A 79 -15.52 -10.40 -1.85
CA ASP A 79 -16.15 -11.50 -2.59
C ASP A 79 -16.02 -11.30 -4.11
N ASP A 80 -16.46 -10.15 -4.62
CA ASP A 80 -16.35 -9.78 -6.05
C ASP A 80 -14.88 -9.78 -6.52
N GLY A 81 -13.98 -9.31 -5.66
CA GLY A 81 -12.55 -9.29 -5.94
C GLY A 81 -11.91 -10.68 -5.97
N THR A 82 -12.34 -11.61 -5.10
CA THR A 82 -11.82 -12.98 -5.09
C THR A 82 -12.17 -13.72 -6.37
N GLN A 83 -13.38 -13.51 -6.91
CA GLN A 83 -13.78 -14.06 -8.20
C GLN A 83 -12.92 -13.54 -9.36
N LYS A 84 -12.44 -12.29 -9.27
CA LYS A 84 -11.56 -11.70 -10.29
C LYS A 84 -10.09 -12.13 -10.18
N THR A 85 -9.66 -12.67 -9.04
CA THR A 85 -8.26 -13.11 -8.84
C THR A 85 -7.92 -14.50 -9.37
N ASP A 86 -8.91 -15.30 -9.79
CA ASP A 86 -8.66 -16.60 -10.42
C ASP A 86 -8.24 -16.48 -11.90
N SER A 87 -8.50 -15.33 -12.54
CA SER A 87 -8.34 -15.18 -13.99
C SER A 87 -7.07 -14.49 -14.48
N THR A 88 -6.13 -14.09 -13.63
CA THR A 88 -4.83 -13.56 -14.13
C THR A 88 -3.68 -13.79 -13.16
N LYS A 89 -3.15 -15.02 -13.18
CA LYS A 89 -1.69 -15.20 -13.09
C LYS A 89 -1.06 -14.53 -14.31
N GLU A 90 -0.68 -13.27 -14.19
CA GLU A 90 0.39 -12.75 -15.02
C GLU A 90 1.27 -11.82 -14.20
N ALA A 91 2.31 -12.43 -13.63
CA ALA A 91 3.50 -11.70 -13.24
C ALA A 91 3.99 -10.94 -14.49
N PRO A 92 4.28 -9.63 -14.42
CA PRO A 92 5.07 -9.01 -15.47
C PRO A 92 6.47 -9.63 -15.38
N GLN A 93 6.69 -10.67 -16.19
CA GLN A 93 8.00 -11.24 -16.39
C GLN A 93 8.95 -10.13 -16.82
N LYS A 94 10.06 -10.03 -16.09
CA LYS A 94 11.26 -9.29 -16.47
C LYS A 94 11.53 -9.48 -17.97
N LYS A 95 11.25 -8.47 -18.80
CA LYS A 95 11.96 -8.33 -20.07
C LYS A 95 13.28 -7.65 -19.81
N SER A 96 14.25 -8.49 -19.43
CA SER A 96 15.64 -8.30 -19.79
C SER A 96 15.73 -8.18 -21.31
N LYS A 97 16.31 -7.09 -21.81
CA LYS A 97 16.97 -7.07 -23.13
C LYS A 97 18.24 -6.24 -23.02
N THR A 98 19.31 -6.93 -22.65
CA THR A 98 20.65 -6.64 -23.16
C THR A 98 20.59 -6.65 -24.68
N ALA A 99 20.93 -5.54 -25.33
CA ALA A 99 21.36 -5.55 -26.72
C ALA A 99 22.76 -4.95 -26.76
N LYS A 100 23.75 -5.86 -26.80
CA LYS A 100 25.13 -5.56 -27.19
C LYS A 100 25.14 -5.01 -28.63
N THR A 101 26.10 -4.11 -28.82
CA THR A 101 26.61 -3.43 -30.03
C THR A 101 26.70 -4.30 -31.28
N PRO A 102 26.83 -3.69 -32.49
CA PRO A 102 28.18 -3.67 -33.06
C PRO A 102 28.59 -2.35 -33.77
N ALA A 103 29.91 -2.17 -33.79
CA ALA A 103 30.67 -1.04 -34.31
C ALA A 103 30.72 -0.94 -35.86
N LYS A 104 30.92 0.26 -36.41
CA LYS A 104 32.12 0.67 -37.21
C LYS A 104 31.94 2.00 -37.99
N LYS A 105 32.98 2.84 -37.84
CA LYS A 105 33.74 3.61 -38.87
C LYS A 105 33.18 4.87 -39.55
N THR A 106 33.83 5.99 -39.20
CA THR A 106 34.73 6.81 -40.07
C THR A 106 34.14 7.76 -41.14
N LYS A 107 34.32 9.07 -40.85
CA LYS A 107 34.83 10.17 -41.72
C LYS A 107 33.96 10.69 -42.89
N LYS A 108 33.57 11.96 -42.79
CA LYS A 108 34.04 13.03 -43.70
C LYS A 108 33.95 14.37 -42.98
#